data_AF-A0A0A2BRT0-F1
#
_entry.id   AF-A0A0A2BRT0-F1
#
_cell.length_a   1.000
_cell.length_b   1.000
_cell.length_c   1.000
_cell.angle_alpha   90.00
_cell.angle_beta   90.00
_cell.angle_gamma   90.00
#
_symmetry.space_group_name_H-M   'P 1'
#
loop_
_entity.id
_entity.type
_entity.pdbx_description
1 polymer ?
#
loop_
_entity_poly.entity_id
_entity_poly.type
_entity_poly.pdbx_seq_one_letter_code
_entity_poly.pdbx_strand_id
1 'polypeptide(L)'
;MLMEIAQACDYCLKPWRHSVIDISCDSIYKTTPEAMDLTLRVESRSVEGQRYPEHDLEVEIFKSGNDLSITLSWAAFPDKPILWHGKHSIWMDSISGMRSHAPDGGSSLEALARRLRSSLLIE
;
A
#
# COMPACT_ATOMS: atom_id res chain seq x y z
N MET A 1 4.19 8.28 11.21
CA MET A 1 3.43 7.76 10.06
C MET A 1 4.23 7.63 8.74
N LEU A 2 4.34 8.63 7.84
CA LEU A 2 4.90 8.40 6.47
C LEU A 2 6.32 7.81 6.46
N MET A 3 7.18 8.25 7.38
CA MET A 3 8.53 7.70 7.52
C MET A 3 8.53 6.23 7.94
N GLU A 4 7.62 5.81 8.80
CA GLU A 4 7.51 4.40 9.22
C GLU A 4 6.96 3.53 8.09
N ILE A 5 6.05 4.07 7.28
CA ILE A 5 5.57 3.40 6.06
C ILE A 5 6.75 3.18 5.11
N ALA A 6 7.58 4.20 4.87
CA ALA A 6 8.78 4.08 4.03
C ALA A 6 9.75 3.00 4.58
N GLN A 7 9.97 2.97 5.90
CA GLN A 7 10.81 1.95 6.54
C GLN A 7 10.22 0.54 6.41
N ALA A 8 8.90 0.39 6.50
CA ALA A 8 8.23 -0.88 6.29
C ALA A 8 8.39 -1.35 4.83
N CYS A 9 8.25 -0.44 3.86
CA CYS A 9 8.53 -0.73 2.45
C CYS A 9 9.98 -1.18 2.25
N ASP A 10 10.96 -0.44 2.79
CA ASP A 10 12.38 -0.80 2.73
C ASP A 10 12.66 -2.20 3.30
N TYR A 11 11.95 -2.60 4.35
CA TYR A 11 12.13 -3.91 4.96
C TYR A 11 11.55 -5.03 4.09
N CYS A 12 10.34 -4.84 3.56
CA CYS A 12 9.59 -5.88 2.86
C CYS A 12 9.92 -5.98 1.36
N LEU A 13 10.29 -4.88 0.71
CA LEU A 13 10.41 -4.76 -0.74
C LEU A 13 11.87 -4.62 -1.18
N LYS A 14 12.71 -5.57 -0.76
CA LYS A 14 14.11 -5.63 -1.22
C LYS A 14 14.18 -5.84 -2.74
N PRO A 15 15.18 -5.27 -3.43
CA PRO A 15 16.34 -4.52 -2.91
C PRO A 15 16.13 -2.99 -2.79
N TRP A 16 14.90 -2.50 -2.93
CA TRP A 16 14.61 -1.08 -3.14
C TRP A 16 14.67 -0.23 -1.87
N ARG A 17 14.88 1.07 -2.08
CA ARG A 17 14.70 2.15 -1.11
C ARG A 17 13.48 2.99 -1.48
N HIS A 18 12.72 3.43 -0.50
CA HIS A 18 11.40 4.02 -0.74
C HIS A 18 11.26 5.43 -0.18
N SER A 19 10.63 6.31 -0.94
CA SER A 19 10.01 7.52 -0.40
C SER A 19 8.49 7.41 -0.49
N VAL A 20 7.77 8.00 0.45
CA VAL A 20 6.32 7.97 0.50
C VAL A 20 5.80 9.38 0.37
N ILE A 21 4.91 9.59 -0.59
CA ILE A 21 4.26 10.87 -0.87
C ILE A 21 2.77 10.69 -0.58
N ASP A 22 2.20 11.57 0.23
CA ASP A 22 0.76 11.66 0.39
C ASP A 22 0.17 12.34 -0.85
N ILE A 23 -0.66 11.59 -1.57
CA ILE A 23 -1.37 12.05 -2.77
C ILE A 23 -2.88 12.04 -2.54
N SER A 24 -3.33 11.94 -1.29
CA SER A 24 -4.73 12.18 -0.97
C SER A 24 -5.09 13.59 -1.45
N CYS A 25 -5.92 13.68 -2.48
CA CYS A 25 -6.58 14.94 -2.81
C CYS A 25 -7.33 15.40 -1.56
N ASP A 26 -7.48 16.72 -1.35
CA ASP A 26 -8.33 17.26 -0.28
C ASP A 26 -9.77 16.76 -0.47
N SER A 27 -10.03 15.55 0.02
CA SER A 27 -11.30 14.88 -0.02
C SER A 27 -12.21 15.73 0.84
N ILE A 28 -13.18 16.35 0.17
CA ILE A 28 -14.31 17.06 0.75
C ILE A 28 -15.08 16.18 1.76
N TYR A 29 -14.77 14.89 1.81
CA TYR A 29 -15.32 13.85 2.68
C TYR A 29 -14.42 13.48 3.87
N LYS A 30 -13.46 14.32 4.29
CA LYS A 30 -12.88 14.26 5.65
C LYS A 30 -13.93 14.65 6.71
N THR A 31 -15.10 14.02 6.66
CA THR A 31 -16.31 14.47 7.38
C THR A 31 -16.37 13.97 8.82
N THR A 32 -15.46 13.08 9.22
CA THR A 32 -15.36 12.57 10.60
C THR A 32 -13.91 12.50 11.07
N PRO A 33 -13.56 13.07 12.24
CA PRO A 33 -12.18 13.06 12.78
C PRO A 33 -11.56 11.67 13.00
N GLU A 34 -12.38 10.63 13.03
CA GLU A 34 -11.98 9.24 13.32
C GLU A 34 -11.66 8.43 12.06
N ALA A 35 -12.02 8.92 10.87
CA ALA A 35 -11.78 8.26 9.60
C ALA A 35 -10.39 8.62 9.07
N MET A 36 -9.52 7.61 8.94
CA MET A 36 -8.27 7.71 8.20
C MET A 36 -8.56 7.28 6.76
N ASP A 37 -8.37 8.20 5.83
CA ASP A 37 -8.49 7.97 4.39
C ASP A 37 -7.27 8.59 3.71
N LEU A 38 -6.32 7.73 3.34
CA LEU A 38 -5.04 8.12 2.76
C LEU A 38 -4.80 7.37 1.46
N THR A 39 -4.38 8.10 0.45
CA THR A 39 -3.83 7.55 -0.79
C THR A 39 -2.37 7.98 -0.86
N LEU A 40 -1.45 7.03 -0.87
CA LEU A 40 -0.01 7.28 -0.82
C LEU A 40 0.66 6.71 -2.07
N ARG A 41 1.61 7.47 -2.63
CA ARG A 41 2.54 6.95 -3.65
C ARG A 41 3.83 6.53 -2.97
N VAL A 42 4.22 5.28 -3.14
CA VAL A 42 5.51 4.74 -2.72
C VAL A 42 6.43 4.73 -3.93
N GLU A 43 7.46 5.55 -3.90
CA GLU A 43 8.43 5.67 -4.98
C GLU A 43 9.68 4.84 -4.70
N SER A 44 10.03 3.97 -5.65
CA SER A 44 11.15 3.05 -5.55
C SER A 44 12.43 3.62 -6.14
N ARG A 45 13.53 3.44 -5.42
CA ARG A 45 14.90 3.81 -5.81
C ARG A 45 15.88 2.68 -5.58
N SER A 46 16.98 2.64 -6.33
CA SER A 46 18.13 1.81 -5.96
C SER A 46 18.84 2.36 -4.73
N VAL A 47 19.83 1.62 -4.22
CA VAL A 47 20.65 2.06 -3.08
C VAL A 47 21.53 3.27 -3.43
N GLU A 48 21.80 3.50 -4.72
CA GLU A 48 22.49 4.68 -5.26
C GLU A 48 21.54 5.87 -5.48
N GLY A 49 20.23 5.70 -5.26
CA GLY A 49 19.22 6.76 -5.39
C GLY A 49 18.59 6.90 -6.77
N GLN A 50 18.92 6.04 -7.74
CA GLN A 50 18.31 6.04 -9.06
C GLN A 50 16.82 5.66 -8.98
N ARG A 51 15.92 6.36 -9.67
CA ARG A 51 14.47 6.06 -9.70
C ARG A 51 14.14 4.84 -10.57
N TYR A 52 13.20 4.02 -10.08
CA TYR A 52 12.63 2.86 -10.78
C TYR A 52 11.09 2.89 -10.70
N PRO A 53 10.42 3.73 -11.52
CA PRO A 53 8.97 3.91 -11.49
C PRO A 53 8.14 2.64 -11.72
N GLU A 54 8.70 1.64 -12.39
CA GLU A 54 8.08 0.32 -12.60
C GLU A 54 7.87 -0.46 -11.29
N HIS A 55 8.59 -0.08 -10.23
CA HIS A 55 8.45 -0.62 -8.88
C HIS A 55 7.69 0.31 -7.93
N ASP A 56 7.14 1.41 -8.43
CA ASP A 56 6.31 2.29 -7.62
C ASP A 56 4.97 1.60 -7.29
N LEU A 57 4.51 1.80 -6.06
CA LEU A 57 3.24 1.27 -5.58
C LEU A 57 2.31 2.41 -5.20
N GLU A 58 1.02 2.15 -5.30
CA GLU A 58 0.00 2.95 -4.64
C GLU A 58 -0.52 2.19 -3.42
N VAL A 59 -0.65 2.92 -2.31
CA VAL A 59 -1.14 2.39 -1.04
C VAL A 59 -2.36 3.20 -0.64
N GLU A 60 -3.51 2.54 -0.58
CA GLU A 60 -4.72 3.14 0.01
C GLU A 60 -4.90 2.60 1.42
N ILE A 61 -5.17 3.49 2.37
CA ILE A 61 -5.40 3.15 3.78
C ILE A 61 -6.75 3.72 4.17
N PHE A 62 -7.66 2.84 4.54
CA PHE A 62 -9.02 3.19 4.90
C PHE A 62 -9.39 2.63 6.28
N LYS A 63 -9.81 3.51 7.20
CA LYS A 63 -10.31 3.14 8.53
C LYS A 63 -11.80 3.45 8.65
N SER A 64 -12.59 2.44 8.97
CA SER A 64 -14.01 2.55 9.28
C SER A 64 -14.29 1.96 10.65
N GLY A 65 -14.57 2.82 11.63
CA GLY A 65 -14.64 2.42 13.04
C GLY A 65 -13.31 1.81 13.50
N ASN A 66 -13.36 0.55 13.96
CA ASN A 66 -12.19 -0.19 14.43
C ASN A 66 -11.53 -1.05 13.34
N ASP A 67 -12.13 -1.13 12.15
CA ASP A 67 -11.57 -1.88 11.03
C ASP A 67 -10.68 -0.96 10.18
N LEU A 68 -9.48 -1.45 9.87
CA LEU A 68 -8.51 -0.77 9.02
C LEU A 68 -8.16 -1.71 7.87
N SER A 69 -8.32 -1.21 6.65
CA SER A 69 -8.05 -1.93 5.42
C SER A 69 -6.95 -1.23 4.65
N ILE A 70 -6.12 -2.01 3.97
CA ILE A 70 -5.04 -1.51 3.13
C ILE A 70 -5.18 -2.12 1.74
N THR A 71 -5.16 -1.28 0.71
CA THR A 71 -5.06 -1.72 -0.69
C THR A 71 -3.66 -1.42 -1.21
N LEU A 72 -3.02 -2.38 -1.87
CA LEU A 72 -1.74 -2.20 -2.58
C LEU A 72 -1.93 -2.51 -4.06
N SER A 73 -1.52 -1.58 -4.91
CA SER A 73 -1.55 -1.71 -6.38
C SER A 73 -0.26 -1.19 -7.02
N TRP A 74 -0.05 -1.56 -8.29
CA TRP A 74 1.17 -1.23 -9.04
C TRP A 74 0.94 0.01 -9.89
N ALA A 75 1.66 1.10 -9.62
CA ALA A 75 1.43 2.37 -10.29
C ALA A 75 1.66 2.31 -11.82
N ALA A 76 2.66 1.54 -12.25
CA ALA A 76 3.01 1.38 -13.67
C ALA A 76 2.22 0.26 -14.38
N PHE A 77 1.51 -0.59 -13.63
CA PHE A 77 0.88 -1.80 -14.17
C PHE A 77 -0.55 -1.98 -13.63
N PRO A 78 -1.52 -1.18 -14.11
CA PRO A 78 -2.88 -1.19 -13.59
C PRO A 78 -3.60 -2.53 -13.81
N ASP A 79 -3.17 -3.33 -14.79
CA ASP A 79 -3.75 -4.64 -15.10
C ASP A 79 -3.22 -5.76 -14.18
N LYS A 80 -2.25 -5.47 -13.31
CA LYS A 80 -1.76 -6.46 -12.33
C LYS A 80 -2.76 -6.67 -11.21
N PRO A 81 -2.79 -7.88 -10.60
CA PRO A 81 -3.60 -8.14 -9.42
C PRO A 81 -3.34 -7.14 -8.29
N ILE A 82 -4.43 -6.73 -7.64
CA ILE A 82 -4.44 -5.80 -6.51
C ILE A 82 -4.52 -6.62 -5.22
N LEU A 83 -3.76 -6.23 -4.21
CA LEU A 83 -3.87 -6.81 -2.88
C LEU A 83 -4.80 -5.94 -2.02
N TRP A 84 -5.85 -6.54 -1.47
CA TRP A 84 -6.63 -5.97 -0.39
C TRP A 84 -6.31 -6.70 0.93
N HIS A 85 -6.12 -5.95 2.00
CA HIS A 85 -5.78 -6.49 3.31
C HIS A 85 -6.59 -5.84 4.43
N GLY A 86 -7.64 -6.55 4.86
CA GLY A 86 -8.35 -6.29 6.11
C GLY A 86 -7.84 -7.20 7.22
N LYS A 87 -8.66 -8.14 7.72
CA LYS A 87 -8.19 -9.18 8.67
C LYS A 87 -7.29 -10.23 7.99
N HIS A 88 -7.49 -10.45 6.70
CA HIS A 88 -6.71 -11.39 5.88
C HIS A 88 -6.41 -10.75 4.52
N SER A 89 -5.34 -11.22 3.87
CA SER A 89 -4.98 -10.83 2.52
C SER A 89 -5.89 -11.49 1.48
N ILE A 90 -6.35 -10.71 0.51
CA ILE A 90 -7.12 -11.16 -0.64
C ILE A 90 -6.51 -10.53 -1.89
N TRP A 91 -6.14 -11.35 -2.86
CA TRP A 91 -5.77 -10.89 -4.19
C TRP A 91 -6.99 -10.81 -5.07
N MET A 92 -7.09 -9.73 -5.85
CA MET A 92 -8.16 -9.50 -6.80
C MET A 92 -7.56 -9.22 -8.18
N ASP A 93 -8.18 -9.77 -9.21
CA ASP A 93 -7.95 -9.34 -10.59
C ASP A 93 -8.42 -7.89 -10.74
N SER A 94 -7.57 -7.01 -11.27
CA SER A 94 -7.85 -5.56 -11.27
C SER A 94 -8.95 -5.16 -12.24
N ILE A 95 -9.24 -6.00 -13.24
CA ILE A 95 -10.24 -5.72 -14.27
C ILE A 95 -11.61 -6.23 -13.83
N SER A 96 -11.69 -7.49 -13.40
CA SER A 96 -12.95 -8.13 -13.02
C SER A 96 -13.35 -7.91 -11.56
N GLY A 97 -12.42 -7.52 -10.70
CA GLY A 97 -12.62 -7.44 -9.25
C GLY A 97 -12.80 -8.80 -8.56
N MET A 98 -12.71 -9.90 -9.30
CA MET A 98 -12.84 -11.24 -8.74
C MET A 98 -11.56 -11.68 -8.05
N ARG A 99 -11.69 -12.56 -7.06
CA ARG A 99 -10.54 -13.14 -6.37
C ARG A 99 -9.60 -13.83 -7.36
N SER A 100 -8.31 -13.57 -7.22
CA SER A 100 -7.25 -14.14 -8.05
C SER A 100 -6.15 -14.77 -7.18
N HIS A 101 -5.12 -15.31 -7.84
CA HIS A 101 -3.91 -15.77 -7.17
C HIS A 101 -2.94 -14.61 -6.96
N ALA A 102 -2.06 -14.75 -5.96
CA ALA A 102 -0.97 -13.82 -5.76
C ALA A 102 -0.06 -13.78 -7.00
N PRO A 103 0.34 -12.61 -7.49
CA PRO A 103 1.37 -12.49 -8.53
C PRO A 103 2.75 -12.81 -7.97
N ASP A 104 3.75 -12.92 -8.84
CA ASP A 104 5.15 -13.03 -8.43
C ASP A 104 5.55 -11.87 -7.51
N GLY A 105 6.21 -12.19 -6.40
CA GLY A 105 6.54 -11.23 -5.35
C GLY A 105 5.37 -10.85 -4.43
N GLY A 106 4.19 -11.45 -4.60
CA GLY A 106 2.99 -11.16 -3.81
C GLY A 106 3.18 -11.39 -2.30
N SER A 107 4.00 -12.37 -1.90
CA SER A 107 4.31 -12.62 -0.48
C SER A 107 4.97 -11.42 0.21
N SER A 108 5.79 -10.65 -0.50
CA SER A 108 6.41 -9.41 0.03
C SER A 108 5.38 -8.31 0.23
N LEU A 109 4.39 -8.20 -0.67
CA LEU A 109 3.29 -7.25 -0.53
C LEU A 109 2.33 -7.64 0.60
N GLU A 110 2.03 -8.93 0.76
CA GLU A 110 1.28 -9.42 1.92
C GLU A 110 2.00 -9.15 3.24
N ALA A 111 3.33 -9.31 3.27
CA ALA A 111 4.15 -8.99 4.44
C ALA A 111 4.14 -7.49 4.75
N LEU A 112 4.23 -6.64 3.72
CA LEU A 112 4.10 -5.19 3.86
C LEU A 112 2.73 -4.81 4.42
N ALA A 113 1.64 -5.25 3.80
CA ALA A 113 0.28 -4.93 4.22
C ALA A 113 0.01 -5.33 5.67
N ARG A 114 0.45 -6.54 6.06
CA ARG A 114 0.33 -7.01 7.45
C ARG A 114 1.14 -6.15 8.44
N ARG A 115 2.36 -5.76 8.07
CA ARG A 115 3.21 -4.89 8.90
C ARG A 115 2.59 -3.50 9.07
N LEU A 116 2.18 -2.87 7.96
CA LEU A 116 1.53 -1.56 7.98
C LEU A 116 0.27 -1.59 8.84
N ARG A 117 -0.60 -2.60 8.64
CA ARG A 117 -1.82 -2.76 9.42
C ARG A 117 -1.54 -2.92 10.91
N SER A 118 -0.54 -3.71 11.27
CA SER A 118 -0.15 -3.89 12.68
C SER A 118 0.38 -2.59 13.30
N SER A 119 1.17 -1.80 12.57
CA SER A 119 1.71 -0.53 13.06
C SER A 119 0.61 0.51 13.28
N LEU A 120 -0.33 0.62 12.34
CA LEU A 120 -1.40 1.64 12.36
C LEU A 120 -2.57 1.30 13.31
N LEU A 121 -2.65 0.06 13.81
CA LEU A 121 -3.61 -0.33 14.84
C LEU A 121 -3.12 -0.11 16.28
N ILE A 122 -1.81 0.06 16.46
CA ILE A 122 -1.20 0.23 17.80
C ILE A 122 -1.17 1.73 18.21
N GLU A 123 -1.41 2.64 17.26
CA GLU A 123 -1.55 4.09 17.49
C GLU A 123 -2.94 4.50 18.01
#